data_AF-A0A958Q283-F1
#
_entry.id   AF-A0A958Q283-F1
#
_cell.length_a   1.000
_cell.length_b   1.000
_cell.length_c   1.000
_cell.angle_alpha   90.00
_cell.angle_beta   90.00
_cell.angle_gamma   90.00
#
_symmetry.space_group_name_H-M   'P 1'
#
loop_
_entity.id
_entity.type
_entity.pdbx_description
1 polymer ?
#
loop_
_entity_poly.entity_id
_entity_poly.type
_entity_poly.pdbx_seq_one_letter_code
_entity_poly.pdbx_strand_id
1 'polypeptide(L)'
;MKQYFSYILLGSSALLFFFTFFASSGTLDLRSLRDQHDLQYKKKQEVEERVSEMRAKLVGMEENPRVLEKVAREELRVTRDNETIILFEKP
;
A
#
# COMPACT_ATOMS: atom_id res chain seq x y z
N MET A 1 1.11 -58.90 -14.31
CA MET A 1 1.66 -57.71 -15.00
C MET A 1 0.64 -56.60 -15.23
N LYS A 2 -0.55 -56.85 -15.81
CA LYS A 2 -1.54 -55.79 -16.12
C LYS A 2 -2.00 -54.96 -14.90
N GLN A 3 -2.18 -55.59 -13.73
CA GLN A 3 -2.63 -54.90 -12.52
C GLN A 3 -1.56 -53.97 -11.91
N TYR A 4 -0.28 -54.33 -12.01
CA TYR A 4 0.81 -53.44 -11.57
C TYR A 4 0.90 -52.21 -12.46
N PHE A 5 0.66 -52.38 -13.77
CA PHE A 5 0.65 -51.27 -14.72
C PHE A 5 -0.49 -50.27 -14.42
N SER A 6 -1.68 -50.75 -14.04
CA SER A 6 -2.78 -49.86 -13.65
C SER A 6 -2.50 -49.08 -12.37
N TYR A 7 -1.85 -49.69 -11.37
CA TYR A 7 -1.48 -48.97 -10.15
C TYR A 7 -0.41 -47.90 -10.39
N ILE A 8 0.57 -48.18 -11.27
CA ILE A 8 1.59 -47.21 -11.66
C ILE A 8 0.96 -46.01 -12.39
N LEU A 9 0.00 -46.27 -13.28
CA LEU A 9 -0.70 -45.22 -14.04
C LEU A 9 -1.60 -44.36 -13.14
N LEU A 10 -2.28 -44.99 -12.18
CA LEU A 10 -3.09 -44.28 -11.19
C LEU A 10 -2.23 -43.42 -10.25
N GLY A 11 -1.10 -43.97 -9.81
CA GLY A 11 -0.14 -43.27 -8.95
C GLY A 11 0.51 -42.07 -9.63
N SER A 12 0.91 -42.21 -10.91
CA SER A 12 1.50 -41.08 -11.66
C SER A 12 0.47 -39.98 -11.95
N SER A 13 -0.78 -40.35 -12.26
CA SER A 13 -1.87 -39.39 -12.45
C SER A 13 -2.17 -38.61 -11.17
N ALA A 14 -2.26 -39.30 -10.02
CA ALA A 14 -2.49 -38.66 -8.73
C ALA A 14 -1.35 -37.70 -8.35
N LEU A 15 -0.09 -38.08 -8.62
CA LEU A 15 1.07 -37.21 -8.41
C LEU A 15 1.03 -35.98 -9.32
N LEU A 16 0.70 -36.13 -10.61
CA LEU A 16 0.57 -35.00 -11.53
C LEU A 16 -0.54 -34.03 -11.10
N PHE A 17 -1.69 -34.55 -10.64
CA PHE A 17 -2.75 -33.72 -10.07
C PHE A 17 -2.28 -32.98 -8.83
N PHE A 18 -1.61 -33.67 -7.90
CA PHE A 18 -1.09 -33.05 -6.68
C PHE A 18 -0.07 -31.94 -6.99
N PHE A 19 0.90 -32.19 -7.87
CA PHE A 19 1.87 -31.17 -8.28
C PHE A 19 1.22 -29.98 -9.01
N THR A 20 0.19 -30.20 -9.83
CA THR A 20 -0.47 -29.11 -10.56
C THR A 20 -1.21 -28.15 -9.61
N PHE A 21 -1.81 -28.68 -8.54
CA PHE A 21 -2.59 -27.88 -7.59
C PHE A 21 -1.79 -27.37 -6.39
N PHE A 22 -0.79 -28.13 -5.91
CA PHE A 22 -0.09 -27.87 -4.65
C PHE A 22 1.42 -27.61 -4.78
N ALA A 23 2.03 -27.68 -5.98
CA ALA A 23 3.43 -27.25 -6.11
C ALA A 23 3.57 -25.73 -5.96
N SER A 24 4.77 -25.29 -5.58
CA SER A 24 5.21 -23.90 -5.37
C SER A 24 4.98 -22.93 -6.55
N SER A 25 4.47 -23.41 -7.68
CA SER A 25 4.12 -22.65 -8.89
C SER A 25 2.68 -22.92 -9.36
N GLY A 26 1.86 -23.51 -8.49
CA GLY A 26 0.48 -23.84 -8.75
C GLY A 26 -0.41 -22.59 -8.88
N THR A 27 -1.58 -22.78 -9.48
CA THR A 27 -2.54 -21.71 -9.79
C THR A 27 -3.04 -20.95 -8.57
N LEU A 28 -3.08 -21.60 -7.39
CA LEU A 28 -3.45 -20.99 -6.12
C LEU A 28 -2.42 -19.94 -5.67
N ASP A 29 -1.14 -20.25 -5.82
CA ASP A 29 -0.06 -19.36 -5.37
C ASP A 29 0.05 -18.14 -6.29
N LEU A 30 -0.11 -18.34 -7.60
CA LEU A 30 -0.21 -17.25 -8.57
C LEU A 30 -1.39 -16.30 -8.29
N ARG A 31 -2.52 -16.83 -7.85
CA ARG A 31 -3.68 -16.01 -7.49
C ARG A 31 -3.43 -15.22 -6.21
N SER A 32 -2.90 -15.88 -5.17
CA SER A 32 -2.49 -15.22 -3.92
C SER A 32 -1.48 -14.09 -4.18
N LEU A 33 -0.46 -14.37 -5.01
CA LEU A 33 0.57 -13.39 -5.34
C LEU A 33 0.00 -12.20 -6.11
N ARG A 34 -0.94 -12.45 -7.03
CA ARG A 34 -1.66 -11.38 -7.75
C ARG A 34 -2.52 -10.54 -6.81
N ASP A 35 -3.28 -11.17 -5.92
CA ASP A 35 -4.13 -10.45 -4.96
C ASP A 35 -3.27 -9.59 -4.01
N GLN A 36 -2.11 -10.10 -3.58
CA GLN A 36 -1.15 -9.34 -2.78
C GLN A 36 -0.55 -8.16 -3.56
N HIS A 37 -0.18 -8.37 -4.83
CA HIS A 37 0.32 -7.31 -5.69
C HIS A 37 -0.73 -6.21 -5.88
N ASP A 38 -1.99 -6.57 -6.16
CA ASP A 38 -3.08 -5.61 -6.35
C ASP A 38 -3.39 -4.84 -5.06
N LEU A 39 -3.32 -5.50 -3.90
CA LEU A 39 -3.46 -4.84 -2.59
C LEU A 39 -2.34 -3.83 -2.34
N GLN A 40 -1.09 -4.22 -2.62
CA GLN A 40 0.06 -3.32 -2.46
C GLN A 40 0.00 -2.15 -3.44
N TYR A 41 -0.43 -2.39 -4.68
CA TYR A 41 -0.60 -1.35 -5.69
C TYR A 41 -1.65 -0.32 -5.26
N LYS A 42 -2.81 -0.78 -4.77
CA LYS A 42 -3.85 0.11 -4.24
C LYS A 42 -3.36 0.93 -3.04
N LYS A 43 -2.65 0.30 -2.11
CA LYS A 43 -2.05 1.01 -0.96
C LYS A 43 -1.04 2.07 -1.42
N LYS A 44 -0.22 1.75 -2.42
CA LYS A 44 0.74 2.71 -2.97
C LYS A 44 0.02 3.90 -3.58
N GLN A 45 -1.03 3.68 -4.37
CA GLN A 45 -1.84 4.76 -4.94
C GLN A 45 -2.46 5.65 -3.85
N GLU A 46 -3.04 5.05 -2.82
CA GLU A 46 -3.63 5.81 -1.71
C GLU A 46 -2.59 6.67 -0.98
N VAL A 47 -1.38 6.14 -0.76
CA VAL A 47 -0.29 6.91 -0.14
C VAL A 47 0.17 8.03 -1.06
N GLU A 48 0.34 7.77 -2.36
CA GLU A 48 0.74 8.82 -3.32
C GLU A 48 -0.28 9.96 -3.40
N GLU A 49 -1.58 9.63 -3.36
CA GLU A 49 -2.66 10.61 -3.34
C GLU A 49 -2.65 11.44 -2.04
N ARG A 50 -2.47 10.79 -0.88
CA ARG A 50 -2.32 11.53 0.39
C ARG A 50 -1.08 12.42 0.40
N VAL A 51 0.04 11.96 -0.16
CA VAL A 51 1.26 12.76 -0.26
C VAL A 51 1.05 13.96 -1.18
N SER A 52 0.36 13.80 -2.31
CA SER A 52 0.09 14.91 -3.22
C SER A 52 -0.85 15.94 -2.57
N GLU A 53 -1.89 15.50 -1.86
CA GLU A 53 -2.80 16.36 -1.11
C GLU A 53 -2.06 17.13 0.00
N MET A 54 -1.21 16.44 0.79
CA MET A 54 -0.41 17.08 1.82
C MET A 54 0.59 18.07 1.24
N ARG A 55 1.23 17.76 0.11
CA ARG A 55 2.12 18.71 -0.59
C ARG A 55 1.37 19.93 -1.08
N ALA A 56 0.18 19.77 -1.65
CA ALA A 56 -0.65 20.89 -2.06
C ALA A 56 -1.03 21.79 -0.87
N LYS A 57 -1.36 21.18 0.29
CA LYS A 57 -1.60 21.93 1.54
C LYS A 57 -0.34 22.66 2.03
N LEU A 58 0.82 22.01 1.97
CA LEU A 58 2.10 22.63 2.37
C LEU A 58 2.46 23.81 1.47
N VAL A 59 2.36 23.67 0.15
CA VAL A 59 2.62 24.77 -0.80
C VAL A 59 1.66 25.94 -0.54
N GLY A 60 0.37 25.65 -0.32
CA GLY A 60 -0.60 26.69 0.03
C GLY A 60 -0.34 27.36 1.40
N MET A 61 0.35 26.68 2.32
CA MET A 61 0.79 27.24 3.59
C MET A 61 2.07 28.05 3.47
N GLU A 62 3.06 27.59 2.68
CA GLU A 62 4.32 28.30 2.43
C GLU A 62 4.09 29.61 1.66
N GLU A 63 3.18 29.63 0.69
CA GLU A 63 2.91 30.84 -0.12
C GLU A 63 2.12 31.91 0.63
N ASN A 64 1.49 31.60 1.78
CA ASN A 64 0.63 32.55 2.48
C ASN A 64 0.79 32.49 4.02
N PRO A 65 1.57 33.41 4.62
CA PRO A 65 1.82 33.48 6.06
C PRO A 65 0.54 33.56 6.92
N ARG A 66 -0.56 34.09 6.37
CA ARG A 66 -1.86 34.17 7.07
C ARG A 66 -2.53 32.81 7.25
N VAL A 67 -2.24 31.85 6.38
CA VAL A 67 -2.77 30.48 6.48
C VAL A 67 -2.08 29.74 7.62
N LEU A 68 -0.75 29.91 7.75
CA LEU A 68 0.03 29.40 8.88
C LEU A 68 -0.48 29.92 10.23
N GLU A 69 -0.75 31.22 10.31
CA GLU A 69 -1.32 31.84 11.52
C GLU A 69 -2.71 31.26 11.85
N LYS A 70 -3.58 31.10 10.84
CA LYS A 70 -4.91 30.53 11.02
C LYS A 70 -4.85 29.09 11.53
N VAL A 71 -4.00 28.25 10.96
CA VAL A 71 -3.83 26.84 11.37
C VAL A 71 -3.26 26.75 12.80
N ALA A 72 -2.29 27.60 13.15
CA ALA A 72 -1.71 27.65 14.49
C ALA A 72 -2.75 28.04 15.57
N ARG A 73 -3.62 29.02 15.27
CA ARG A 73 -4.65 29.52 16.19
C ARG A 73 -5.88 28.62 16.25
N GLU A 74 -6.45 28.24 15.10
CA GLU A 74 -7.75 27.58 15.01
C GLU A 74 -7.66 26.05 15.14
N GLU A 75 -6.73 25.42 14.42
CA GLU A 75 -6.65 23.95 14.34
C GLU A 75 -5.76 23.38 15.45
N LEU A 76 -4.59 23.98 15.67
CA LEU A 76 -3.60 23.48 16.61
C LEU A 76 -3.73 24.12 18.01
N ARG A 77 -4.43 25.26 18.13
CA ARG A 77 -4.63 26.03 19.39
C ARG A 77 -3.35 26.26 20.18
N VAL A 78 -2.22 26.37 19.48
CA VAL A 78 -0.89 26.53 20.07
C VAL A 78 -0.53 27.99 20.32
N THR A 79 -1.40 28.94 19.93
CA THR A 79 -1.10 30.37 20.00
C THR A 79 -2.35 31.16 20.40
N ARG A 80 -2.22 32.09 21.36
CA ARG A 80 -3.32 32.97 21.81
C ARG A 80 -3.38 34.26 20.99
N ASP A 81 -4.55 34.89 20.92
CA ASP A 81 -4.84 36.11 20.11
C ASP A 81 -3.81 37.24 20.23
N ASN A 82 -3.07 37.30 21.34
CA ASN A 82 -2.12 38.37 21.65
C ASN A 82 -0.65 38.00 21.43
N GLU A 83 -0.37 36.83 20.87
CA GLU A 83 0.99 36.32 20.64
C GLU A 83 1.42 36.58 19.18
N THR A 84 2.66 37.03 19.02
CA THR A 84 3.30 37.32 17.73
C THR A 84 3.97 36.06 17.18
N ILE A 85 3.60 35.66 15.97
CA ILE A 85 4.19 34.51 15.27
C ILE A 85 5.45 34.99 14.51
N ILE A 86 6.58 34.32 14.73
CA ILE A 86 7.84 34.58 14.02
C ILE A 86 8.15 33.33 13.17
N LEU A 87 8.13 33.50 11.85
CA LEU A 87 8.51 32.47 10.89
C LEU A 87 10.00 32.57 10.60
N PHE A 88 10.74 31.48 10.83
CA PHE A 88 12.16 31.38 10.47
C PHE A 88 12.27 30.61 9.16
N GLU A 89 12.69 31.28 8.08
CA GLU A 89 13.11 30.59 6.86
C GLU A 89 14.45 29.91 7.09
N LYS A 90 14.56 28.65 6.64
CA LYS A 90 15.80 27.88 6.68
C LYS A 90 16.69 28.34 5.51
N PRO A 91 18.02 28.52 5.71
CA PRO A 91 18.93 28.94 4.65
C PRO A 91 19.05 27.92 3.50
#